data_AF-A0A6F8ZIG4-F1
#
_entry.id   AF-A0A6F8ZIG4-F1
#
_cell.length_a   1.000
_cell.length_b   1.000
_cell.length_c   1.000
_cell.angle_alpha   90.00
_cell.angle_beta   90.00
_cell.angle_gamma   90.00
#
_symmetry.space_group_name_H-M   'P 1'
#
loop_
_entity.id
_entity.type
_entity.pdbx_description
1 polymer ?
#
loop_
_entity_poly.entity_id
_entity_poly.type
_entity_poly.pdbx_seq_one_letter_code
_entity_poly.pdbx_strand_id
1 'polypeptide(L)'
;MVRINRTNSRVQTADGLTLTEALAERDRLRKRRQILENIANASAGRPPGVPERVPVMPPAMMAARMGGGARLAPGLDPARLHQAIEETAAAYRRLDARIQAAGWTAELDED
;
A
#
# COMPACT_ATOMS: atom_id res chain seq x y z
N MET A 1 26.47 5.30 7.66
CA MET A 1 25.58 4.16 8.01
C MET A 1 25.45 3.98 9.52
N VAL A 2 26.54 3.79 10.29
CA VAL A 2 26.47 3.59 11.76
C VAL A 2 25.80 4.76 12.51
N ARG A 3 26.16 6.02 12.18
CA ARG A 3 25.54 7.23 12.77
C ARG A 3 24.02 7.30 12.53
N ILE A 4 23.57 7.09 11.30
CA ILE A 4 22.14 7.07 10.94
C ILE A 4 21.38 6.00 11.73
N ASN A 5 21.94 4.79 11.84
CA ASN A 5 21.29 3.71 12.60
C ASN A 5 21.20 4.05 14.10
N ARG A 6 22.23 4.71 14.65
CA ARG A 6 22.23 5.17 16.05
C ARG A 6 21.15 6.21 16.28
N THR A 7 21.07 7.23 15.43
CA THR A 7 20.05 8.28 15.48
C THR A 7 18.64 7.70 15.31
N ASN A 8 18.43 6.82 14.31
CA ASN A 8 17.13 6.17 14.05
C ASN A 8 16.65 5.31 15.23
N SER A 9 17.57 4.76 16.03
CA SER A 9 17.23 3.94 17.19
C SER A 9 16.96 4.77 18.46
N ARG A 10 17.20 6.08 18.45
CA ARG A 10 17.02 6.97 19.61
C ARG A 10 15.91 7.99 19.41
N VAL A 11 15.76 8.52 18.19
CA VAL A 11 14.72 9.49 17.86
C VAL A 11 13.36 8.80 17.91
N GLN A 12 12.42 9.41 18.64
CA GLN A 12 11.06 8.91 18.78
C GLN A 12 10.09 9.74 17.93
N THR A 13 9.09 9.06 17.40
CA THR A 13 7.90 9.67 16.80
C THR A 13 6.96 10.19 17.90
N ALA A 14 5.99 11.01 17.52
CA ALA A 14 5.00 11.57 18.45
C ALA A 14 4.22 10.52 19.28
N ASP A 15 4.17 9.27 18.81
CA ASP A 15 3.49 8.16 19.47
C ASP A 15 4.43 7.27 20.31
N GLY A 16 5.66 7.72 20.54
CA GLY A 16 6.66 7.04 21.39
C GLY A 16 7.43 5.90 20.72
N LEU A 17 7.13 5.56 19.47
CA LEU A 17 7.92 4.59 18.70
C LEU A 17 9.24 5.19 18.25
N THR A 18 10.33 4.44 18.29
CA THR A 18 11.59 4.82 17.64
C THR A 18 11.42 4.95 16.13
N LEU A 19 12.26 5.76 15.47
CA LEU A 19 12.28 5.84 14.00
C LEU A 19 12.53 4.47 13.36
N THR A 20 13.36 3.62 13.96
CA THR A 20 13.57 2.23 13.50
C THR A 20 12.27 1.42 13.52
N GLU A 21 11.50 1.46 14.61
CA GLU A 21 10.21 0.76 14.70
C GLU A 21 9.18 1.33 13.72
N ALA A 22 9.14 2.66 13.59
CA ALA A 22 8.27 3.34 12.64
C ALA A 22 8.60 2.96 11.18
N LEU A 23 9.88 2.88 10.82
CA LEU A 23 10.33 2.43 9.50
C LEU A 23 9.97 0.97 9.24
N ALA A 24 10.14 0.09 10.22
CA ALA A 24 9.75 -1.32 10.11
C ALA A 24 8.24 -1.47 9.89
N GLU A 25 7.42 -0.69 10.62
CA GLU A 25 5.96 -0.70 10.46
C GLU A 25 5.54 -0.14 9.09
N ARG A 26 6.23 0.89 8.59
CA ARG A 26 6.00 1.42 7.24
C ARG A 26 6.25 0.35 6.18
N ASP A 27 7.35 -0.40 6.31
CA ASP A 27 7.71 -1.45 5.37
C ASP A 27 6.70 -2.62 5.44
N ARG A 28 6.22 -2.95 6.64
CA ARG A 28 5.12 -3.92 6.85
C ARG A 28 3.84 -3.48 6.14
N LEU A 29 3.42 -2.22 6.31
CA LEU A 29 2.23 -1.66 5.66
C LEU A 29 2.37 -1.64 4.14
N ARG A 30 3.54 -1.25 3.63
CA ARG A 30 3.85 -1.28 2.19
C ARG A 30 3.70 -2.70 1.62
N LYS A 31 4.28 -3.69 2.29
CA LYS A 31 4.22 -5.10 1.85
C LYS A 31 2.80 -5.65 1.92
N ARG A 32 2.06 -5.32 2.97
CA ARG A 32 0.64 -5.69 3.09
C ARG A 32 -0.18 -5.12 1.92
N ARG A 33 -0.02 -3.84 1.60
CA ARG A 33 -0.74 -3.21 0.48
C ARG A 33 -0.41 -3.89 -0.85
N GLN A 34 0.87 -4.15 -1.12
CA GLN A 34 1.31 -4.85 -2.32
C GLN A 34 0.66 -6.24 -2.48
N ILE A 35 0.55 -7.01 -1.39
CA ILE A 35 -0.12 -8.32 -1.41
C ILE A 35 -1.60 -8.16 -1.76
N LEU A 36 -2.30 -7.21 -1.14
CA LEU A 36 -3.72 -6.98 -1.40
C LEU A 36 -3.98 -6.52 -2.84
N GLU A 37 -3.15 -5.61 -3.37
CA GLU A 37 -3.19 -5.16 -4.77
C GLU A 37 -2.95 -6.34 -5.75
N ASN A 38 -1.98 -7.21 -5.45
CA ASN A 38 -1.72 -8.39 -6.27
C ASN A 38 -2.92 -9.34 -6.31
N ILE A 39 -3.56 -9.58 -5.16
CA ILE A 39 -4.77 -10.39 -5.08
C ILE A 39 -5.90 -9.75 -5.88
N ALA A 40 -6.10 -8.44 -5.76
CA ALA A 40 -7.14 -7.70 -6.47
C ALA A 40 -6.94 -7.77 -7.99
N ASN A 41 -5.70 -7.58 -8.45
CA ASN A 41 -5.34 -7.60 -9.87
C ASN A 41 -5.47 -8.99 -10.48
N ALA A 42 -5.01 -10.04 -9.79
CA ALA A 42 -5.15 -11.43 -10.23
C ALA A 42 -6.62 -11.85 -10.40
N SER A 43 -7.49 -11.21 -9.62
CA SER A 43 -8.92 -11.46 -9.54
C SER A 43 -9.75 -10.65 -10.52
N ALA A 44 -9.23 -9.50 -11.00
CA ALA A 44 -9.95 -8.56 -11.84
C ALA A 44 -9.96 -8.94 -13.32
N GLY A 45 -9.17 -9.94 -13.76
CA GLY A 45 -9.15 -10.41 -15.15
C GLY A 45 -8.99 -9.28 -16.18
N ARG A 46 -8.31 -8.18 -15.83
CA ARG A 46 -8.23 -6.99 -16.66
C ARG A 46 -6.91 -6.98 -17.44
N PRO A 47 -6.93 -6.96 -18.79
CA PRO A 47 -5.70 -6.77 -19.56
C PRO A 47 -5.13 -5.36 -19.28
N PRO A 48 -3.80 -5.23 -19.13
CA PRO A 48 -3.17 -3.94 -18.88
C PRO A 48 -3.27 -3.04 -20.14
N GLY A 49 -3.73 -1.79 -19.97
CA GLY A 49 -3.68 -0.77 -21.04
C GLY A 49 -4.98 -0.03 -21.39
N VAL A 50 -6.09 -0.21 -20.67
CA VAL A 50 -7.34 0.52 -20.97
C VAL A 50 -7.45 1.79 -20.10
N PRO A 51 -7.42 3.01 -20.67
CA PRO A 51 -7.58 4.25 -19.92
C PRO A 51 -9.01 4.39 -19.35
N GLU A 52 -9.11 5.05 -18.21
CA GLU A 52 -10.26 5.05 -17.29
C GLU A 52 -11.59 5.56 -17.86
N ARG A 53 -11.63 6.15 -19.07
CA ARG A 53 -12.85 6.77 -19.63
C ARG A 53 -12.89 6.68 -21.14
N VAL A 54 -13.58 5.67 -21.69
CA VAL A 54 -13.97 5.60 -23.12
C VAL A 54 -15.45 5.17 -23.17
N PRO A 55 -16.29 5.72 -24.07
CA PRO A 55 -17.73 5.47 -24.04
C PRO A 55 -18.04 3.99 -24.21
N VAL A 56 -18.90 3.48 -23.34
CA VAL A 56 -19.21 2.07 -23.15
C VAL A 56 -19.90 1.50 -24.40
N MET A 57 -19.31 0.48 -25.04
CA MET A 57 -20.07 -0.47 -25.86
C MET A 57 -20.97 -1.32 -24.95
N PRO A 58 -22.17 -1.75 -25.40
CA PRO A 58 -23.12 -2.46 -24.55
C PRO A 58 -22.51 -3.69 -23.85
N PRO A 59 -22.77 -3.90 -22.55
CA PRO A 59 -22.12 -4.92 -21.72
C PRO A 59 -22.15 -6.35 -22.29
N ALA A 60 -23.19 -6.69 -23.06
CA ALA A 60 -23.37 -8.01 -23.66
C ALA A 60 -22.27 -8.40 -24.66
N MET A 61 -21.70 -7.43 -25.39
CA MET A 61 -20.73 -7.71 -26.45
C MET A 61 -19.30 -7.92 -25.90
N MET A 62 -19.00 -7.35 -24.74
CA MET A 62 -17.69 -7.47 -24.09
C MET A 62 -17.55 -8.78 -23.30
N ALA A 63 -18.63 -9.25 -22.68
CA ALA A 63 -18.67 -10.52 -21.95
C ALA A 63 -18.38 -11.74 -22.84
N ALA A 64 -18.78 -11.70 -24.12
CA ALA A 64 -18.61 -12.81 -25.07
C ALA A 64 -17.17 -13.03 -25.55
N ARG A 65 -16.29 -12.03 -25.46
CA ARG A 65 -14.93 -12.08 -26.06
C ARG A 65 -13.80 -12.35 -25.06
N MET A 66 -14.07 -12.22 -23.75
CA MET A 66 -13.06 -12.35 -22.68
C MET A 66 -13.30 -13.55 -21.77
N GLY A 67 -13.67 -14.70 -22.38
CA GLY A 67 -13.79 -15.98 -21.68
C GLY A 67 -12.42 -16.50 -21.23
N GLY A 68 -11.90 -15.97 -20.12
CA GLY A 68 -10.62 -16.41 -19.55
C GLY A 68 -10.17 -15.69 -18.28
N GLY A 69 -11.02 -14.89 -17.63
CA GLY A 69 -10.67 -14.22 -16.38
C GLY A 69 -10.74 -15.19 -15.20
N ALA A 70 -9.63 -15.34 -14.45
CA ALA A 70 -9.64 -15.99 -13.16
C ALA A 70 -10.70 -15.31 -12.27
N ARG A 71 -11.80 -16.00 -12.03
CA ARG A 71 -12.81 -15.57 -11.07
C ARG A 71 -12.14 -15.59 -9.70
N LEU A 72 -12.43 -14.58 -8.87
CA LEU A 72 -12.11 -14.61 -7.44
C LEU A 72 -12.41 -16.01 -6.89
N ALA A 73 -11.45 -16.56 -6.15
CA ALA A 73 -11.70 -17.80 -5.42
C ALA A 73 -12.99 -17.63 -4.61
N PRO A 74 -13.88 -18.63 -4.58
CA PRO A 74 -15.13 -18.56 -3.83
C PRO A 74 -14.84 -18.13 -2.38
N GLY A 75 -15.31 -16.95 -1.98
CA GLY A 75 -15.11 -16.42 -0.63
C GLY A 75 -14.38 -15.07 -0.51
N LEU A 76 -13.76 -14.54 -1.57
CA LEU A 76 -13.25 -13.15 -1.54
C LEU A 76 -14.31 -12.14 -1.98
N ASP A 77 -14.60 -11.19 -1.10
CA ASP A 77 -15.43 -10.02 -1.37
C ASP A 77 -14.57 -8.86 -1.94
N PRO A 78 -14.80 -8.43 -3.20
CA PRO A 78 -14.06 -7.32 -3.81
C PRO A 78 -14.13 -6.02 -3.01
N ALA A 79 -15.28 -5.72 -2.39
CA ALA A 79 -15.48 -4.48 -1.63
C ALA A 79 -14.61 -4.48 -0.37
N ARG A 80 -14.56 -5.61 0.34
CA ARG A 80 -13.68 -5.78 1.51
C ARG A 80 -12.21 -5.70 1.14
N LEU A 81 -11.81 -6.24 -0.02
CA LEU A 81 -10.44 -6.16 -0.49
C LEU A 81 -10.03 -4.72 -0.78
N HIS A 82 -10.86 -3.96 -1.50
CA HIS A 82 -10.60 -2.55 -1.77
C HIS A 82 -10.57 -1.71 -0.49
N GLN A 83 -11.50 -1.95 0.44
CA GLN A 83 -11.50 -1.31 1.75
C GLN A 83 -10.18 -1.56 2.50
N ALA A 84 -9.70 -2.80 2.54
CA ALA A 84 -8.44 -3.14 3.20
C ALA A 84 -7.23 -2.45 2.55
N ILE A 85 -7.24 -2.24 1.23
CA ILE A 85 -6.20 -1.49 0.50
C ILE A 85 -6.21 -0.03 0.93
N GLU A 86 -7.37 0.62 0.93
CA GLU A 86 -7.52 2.02 1.32
C GLU A 86 -7.14 2.26 2.79
N GLU A 87 -7.57 1.39 3.70
CA GLU A 87 -7.20 1.44 5.11
C GLU A 87 -5.68 1.33 5.31
N THR A 88 -5.05 0.38 4.62
CA THR A 88 -3.60 0.18 4.66
C THR A 88 -2.86 1.39 4.08
N ALA A 89 -3.36 1.97 2.98
CA ALA A 89 -2.79 3.15 2.36
C ALA A 89 -2.91 4.40 3.26
N ALA A 90 -4.05 4.57 3.93
CA ALA A 90 -4.24 5.65 4.89
C ALA A 90 -3.32 5.51 6.11
N ALA A 91 -3.17 4.30 6.64
CA ALA A 91 -2.23 4.02 7.72
C ALA A 91 -0.77 4.31 7.31
N TYR A 92 -0.38 3.90 6.10
CA TYR A 92 0.94 4.18 5.53
C TYR A 92 1.20 5.69 5.46
N ARG A 93 0.28 6.47 4.88
CA ARG A 93 0.43 7.94 4.75
C ARG A 93 0.57 8.63 6.10
N ARG A 94 -0.23 8.24 7.09
CA ARG A 94 -0.14 8.80 8.45
C ARG A 94 1.20 8.47 9.11
N LEU A 95 1.70 7.24 8.94
CA LEU A 95 2.99 6.85 9.47
C LEU A 95 4.15 7.57 8.78
N ASP A 96 4.11 7.70 7.46
CA ASP A 96 5.14 8.40 6.70
C ASP A 96 5.23 9.88 7.10
N ALA A 97 4.09 10.56 7.25
CA ALA A 97 4.07 11.94 7.73
C ALA A 97 4.72 12.10 9.12
N ARG A 98 4.47 11.15 10.04
CA ARG A 98 5.09 11.15 11.38
C ARG A 98 6.59 10.89 11.32
N ILE A 99 7.03 9.96 10.46
CA ILE A 99 8.45 9.67 10.25
C ILE A 99 9.16 10.92 9.71
N GLN A 100 8.57 11.61 8.72
CA GLN A 100 9.15 12.84 8.18
C GLN A 100 9.21 13.95 9.23
N ALA A 101 8.14 14.13 10.02
CA ALA A 101 8.12 15.12 11.09
C ALA A 101 9.21 14.85 12.14
N ALA A 102 9.35 13.59 12.60
CA ALA A 102 10.38 13.19 13.55
C ALA A 102 11.79 13.29 12.95
N GLY A 103 11.95 12.97 11.67
CA GLY A 103 13.20 13.09 10.94
C GLY A 103 13.65 14.54 10.75
N TRP A 104 12.73 15.49 10.58
CA TRP A 104 13.05 16.92 10.50
C TRP A 104 13.46 17.54 11.84
N THR A 105 13.01 16.96 12.95
CA THR A 105 13.43 17.39 14.30
C THR A 105 14.71 16.72 14.80
N ALA A 106 15.20 15.71 14.08
CA ALA A 106 16.37 14.96 14.48
C ALA A 106 17.66 15.65 14.00
N GLU A 107 18.47 16.15 14.93
CA GLU A 107 19.86 16.45 14.64
C GLU A 107 20.62 15.12 14.43
N LEU A 108 21.43 15.07 13.38
CA LEU A 108 22.29 13.92 13.12
C LEU A 108 23.40 13.90 14.16
N ASP A 109 23.44 12.86 15.02
CA ASP A 109 24.55 12.63 15.97
C ASP A 109 25.88 12.87 15.24
N GLU A 110 26.63 13.91 15.60
CA GLU A 110 27.97 14.21 15.09
C GLU A 110 28.99 13.47 15.94
N ASP A 111 29.21 12.18 15.66
CA ASP A 111 30.39 11.40 16.11
C ASP A 111 30.55 10.12 15.26
#